data_AF-A0A2V8EZQ3-F1
#
_entry.id   AF-A0A2V8EZQ3-F1
#
_cell.length_a   1.000
_cell.length_b   1.000
_cell.length_c   1.000
_cell.angle_alpha   90.00
_cell.angle_beta   90.00
_cell.angle_gamma   90.00
#
_symmetry.space_group_name_H-M   'P 1'
#
loop_
_entity.id
_entity.type
_entity.pdbx_description
1 polymer ?
#
loop_
_entity_poly.entity_id
_entity_poly.type
_entity_poly.pdbx_seq_one_letter_code
_entity_poly.pdbx_strand_id
1 'polypeptide(L)'
;DPELRQPHVDEFVLGFAHQFKGSVSLDVSATRRAFKDGYGQVDINGIYPSGPHQPFGGFGLVSPDQGLVMQQTNASWTDVVVTDFEGILTKNMSHNFQLILTGTRQFQHLTGTWNPTDPARFIQPDAFPNDRDLSRHLFGNGDNSSLDGGGRESGVAYRPYSVRMAGQYFAPHGIKVAASYVIQAGGYLGPVAIQATADPVFGPGQVRLANGTTQPNPLATAWRFAYATRSEGQVLNEATRYLQLNLGREFNLAGARRFEASLGIFNVFNTGAYTQWNDGANQLNSPNYLSRFNRHPPRAFQVSFRYKF
;
A
#
# COMPACT_ATOMS: atom_id res chain seq x y z
N ASP A 1 21.93 -6.81 -16.56
CA ASP A 1 22.34 -7.80 -15.57
C ASP A 1 22.10 -9.19 -16.14
N PRO A 2 23.16 -9.97 -16.43
CA PRO A 2 23.03 -11.34 -16.95
C PRO A 2 22.47 -12.33 -15.91
N GLU A 3 22.47 -11.99 -14.62
CA GLU A 3 21.93 -12.82 -13.53
C GLU A 3 20.49 -12.45 -13.16
N LEU A 4 19.89 -11.50 -13.87
CA LEU A 4 18.53 -11.05 -13.61
C LEU A 4 17.54 -12.21 -13.70
N ARG A 5 16.81 -12.44 -12.62
CA ARG A 5 15.81 -13.51 -12.48
C ARG A 5 14.44 -12.97 -12.06
N GLN A 6 13.43 -13.82 -12.13
CA GLN A 6 12.09 -13.49 -11.66
C GLN A 6 12.08 -13.38 -10.13
N PRO A 7 11.43 -12.35 -9.55
CA PRO A 7 11.14 -12.29 -8.12
C PRO A 7 10.37 -13.53 -7.67
N HIS A 8 10.56 -13.92 -6.42
CA HIS A 8 9.84 -15.05 -5.82
C HIS A 8 9.33 -14.69 -4.42
N VAL A 9 8.45 -15.53 -3.89
CA VAL A 9 7.87 -15.34 -2.57
C VAL A 9 8.05 -16.61 -1.77
N ASP A 10 8.64 -16.48 -0.58
CA ASP A 10 8.61 -17.52 0.42
C ASP A 10 7.33 -17.32 1.25
N GLU A 11 6.42 -18.29 1.21
CA GLU A 11 5.14 -18.22 1.90
C GLU A 11 4.96 -19.39 2.86
N PHE A 12 4.52 -19.07 4.08
CA PHE A 12 4.06 -20.03 5.06
C PHE A 12 2.65 -19.67 5.51
N VAL A 13 1.72 -20.64 5.41
CA VAL A 13 0.32 -20.48 5.81
C VAL A 13 -0.03 -21.54 6.84
N LEU A 14 -0.65 -21.11 7.94
CA LEU A 14 -1.27 -21.99 8.92
C LEU A 14 -2.76 -21.63 9.02
N GLY A 15 -3.64 -22.62 8.93
CA GLY A 15 -5.07 -22.41 8.97
C GLY A 15 -5.81 -23.41 9.84
N PHE A 16 -6.94 -22.98 10.37
CA PHE A 16 -7.94 -23.80 11.05
C PHE A 16 -9.31 -23.52 10.43
N ALA A 17 -10.01 -24.58 10.05
CA ALA A 17 -11.34 -24.53 9.47
C ALA A 17 -12.28 -25.43 10.28
N HIS A 18 -13.46 -24.92 10.61
CA HIS A 18 -14.48 -25.71 11.30
C HIS A 18 -15.89 -25.37 10.83
N GLN A 19 -16.68 -26.41 10.58
CA GLN A 19 -18.10 -26.29 10.27
C GLN A 19 -18.95 -26.65 11.49
N PHE A 20 -19.71 -25.68 11.99
CA PHE A 20 -20.65 -25.85 13.08
C PHE A 20 -22.03 -26.28 12.57
N LYS A 21 -22.87 -26.74 13.49
CA LYS A 21 -24.31 -26.92 13.24
C LYS A 21 -24.94 -25.59 12.83
N GLY A 22 -26.07 -25.66 12.12
CA GLY A 22 -26.80 -24.46 11.68
C GLY A 22 -26.24 -23.81 10.41
N SER A 23 -25.42 -24.55 9.66
CA SER A 23 -24.81 -24.10 8.40
C SER A 23 -23.87 -22.91 8.58
N VAL A 24 -23.13 -22.90 9.69
CA VAL A 24 -22.11 -21.89 10.02
C VAL A 24 -20.72 -22.51 9.84
N SER A 25 -19.80 -21.80 9.21
CA SER A 25 -18.38 -22.16 9.14
C SER A 25 -17.51 -21.01 9.62
N LEU A 26 -16.38 -21.36 10.23
CA LEU A 26 -15.32 -20.46 10.62
C LEU A 26 -14.02 -20.94 10.02
N ASP A 27 -13.35 -20.05 9.29
CA ASP A 27 -11.99 -20.23 8.79
C ASP A 27 -11.11 -19.15 9.40
N VAL A 28 -9.99 -19.54 9.99
CA VAL A 28 -8.98 -18.62 10.53
C VAL A 28 -7.63 -19.03 9.99
N SER A 29 -6.87 -18.07 9.47
CA SER A 29 -5.53 -18.31 8.95
C SER A 29 -4.54 -17.25 9.43
N ALA A 30 -3.28 -17.67 9.49
CA ALA A 30 -2.13 -16.80 9.62
C ALA A 30 -1.20 -17.07 8.45
N THR A 31 -0.85 -16.04 7.71
CA THR A 31 0.05 -16.11 6.55
C THR A 31 1.27 -15.25 6.81
N ARG A 32 2.45 -15.78 6.48
CA ARG A 32 3.69 -15.01 6.43
C ARG A 32 4.30 -15.14 5.04
N ARG A 33 4.52 -14.00 4.39
CA ARG A 33 5.16 -13.87 3.07
C ARG A 33 6.42 -13.04 3.17
N ALA A 34 7.49 -13.49 2.54
CA ALA A 34 8.68 -12.69 2.25
C ALA A 34 8.83 -12.57 0.73
N PHE A 35 8.72 -11.35 0.21
CA PHE A 35 8.93 -11.05 -1.19
C PHE A 35 10.43 -10.84 -1.42
N LYS A 36 11.03 -11.70 -2.23
CA LYS A 36 12.47 -11.80 -2.45
C LYS A 36 12.85 -11.52 -3.88
N ASP A 37 14.08 -11.03 -4.05
CA ASP A 37 14.66 -10.73 -5.36
C ASP A 37 13.77 -9.83 -6.22
N GLY A 38 13.08 -8.87 -5.59
CA GLY A 38 12.27 -7.87 -6.29
C GLY A 38 13.11 -7.12 -7.34
N TYR A 39 12.47 -6.52 -8.34
CA TYR A 39 13.24 -5.71 -9.30
C TYR A 39 13.69 -4.40 -8.66
N GLY A 40 14.99 -4.13 -8.73
CA GLY A 40 15.61 -2.89 -8.26
C GLY A 40 16.54 -2.29 -9.32
N GLN A 41 16.97 -1.06 -9.08
CA GLN A 41 17.94 -0.38 -9.95
C GLN A 41 19.16 0.08 -9.16
N VAL A 42 20.35 -0.20 -9.69
CA VAL A 42 21.63 0.27 -9.15
C VAL A 42 22.33 1.15 -10.16
N ASP A 43 22.97 2.23 -9.70
CA ASP A 43 23.86 3.01 -10.56
C ASP A 43 25.20 2.27 -10.74
N ILE A 44 25.52 1.92 -11.99
CA ILE A 44 26.77 1.23 -12.31
C ILE A 44 27.90 2.16 -12.74
N ASN A 45 27.62 3.46 -12.94
CA ASN A 45 28.63 4.40 -13.41
C ASN A 45 29.18 5.33 -12.32
N GLY A 46 28.45 5.52 -11.22
CA GLY A 46 28.88 6.30 -10.07
C GLY A 46 29.89 5.57 -9.17
N ILE A 47 30.86 6.33 -8.67
CA ILE A 47 31.89 5.86 -7.74
C ILE A 47 31.39 6.17 -6.32
N TYR A 48 30.57 5.27 -5.79
CA TYR A 48 30.07 5.38 -4.42
C TYR A 48 31.14 5.00 -3.39
N PRO A 49 31.18 5.65 -2.22
CA PRO A 49 32.17 5.32 -1.18
C PRO A 49 31.93 3.92 -0.59
N SER A 50 32.95 3.36 0.05
CA SER A 50 32.86 2.03 0.67
C SER A 50 32.04 2.01 1.95
N GLY A 51 31.80 3.17 2.57
CA GLY A 51 31.07 3.33 3.82
C GLY A 51 30.37 4.68 3.94
N PRO A 52 29.62 4.88 5.04
CA PRO A 52 28.86 6.11 5.26
C PRO A 52 29.75 7.32 5.53
N HIS A 53 29.18 8.52 5.40
CA HIS A 53 29.83 9.81 5.70
C HIS A 53 31.12 10.09 4.92
N GLN A 54 31.17 9.64 3.66
CA GLN A 54 32.31 9.83 2.76
C GLN A 54 31.85 10.51 1.46
N PRO A 55 32.74 11.25 0.79
CA PRO A 55 32.40 11.93 -0.45
C PRO A 55 32.06 10.94 -1.57
N PHE A 56 31.16 11.37 -2.46
CA PHE A 56 30.96 10.69 -3.73
C PHE A 56 32.22 10.86 -4.60
N GLY A 57 32.72 9.76 -5.15
CA GLY A 57 33.96 9.74 -5.95
C GLY A 57 33.78 10.28 -7.38
N GLY A 58 32.56 10.58 -7.81
CA GLY A 58 32.24 11.06 -9.15
C GLY A 58 31.70 9.96 -10.06
N PHE A 59 31.77 10.17 -11.37
CA PHE A 59 31.28 9.23 -12.38
C PHE A 59 32.42 8.75 -13.27
N GLY A 60 32.20 7.64 -13.97
CA GLY A 60 33.12 7.15 -15.00
C GLY A 60 33.59 5.71 -14.83
N LEU A 61 32.95 4.92 -13.98
CA LEU A 61 33.27 3.48 -13.86
C LEU A 61 33.00 2.71 -15.14
N VAL A 62 31.92 3.05 -15.85
CA VAL A 62 31.50 2.40 -17.10
C VAL A 62 31.72 3.32 -18.29
N SER A 63 31.40 4.62 -18.14
CA SER A 63 31.58 5.63 -19.17
C SER A 63 31.92 6.99 -18.57
N PRO A 64 33.09 7.59 -18.90
CA PRO A 64 33.53 8.87 -18.34
C PRO A 64 32.71 10.08 -18.84
N ASP A 65 31.90 9.89 -19.90
CA ASP A 65 31.08 10.92 -20.52
C ASP A 65 29.62 10.88 -20.07
N GLN A 66 29.25 9.94 -19.19
CA GLN A 66 27.88 9.77 -18.70
C GLN A 66 27.78 10.02 -17.20
N GLY A 67 26.61 10.46 -16.77
CA GLY A 67 26.23 10.58 -15.36
C GLY A 67 25.77 9.24 -14.79
N LEU A 68 24.64 9.24 -14.09
CA LEU A 68 24.00 8.01 -13.61
C LEU A 68 23.70 7.06 -14.77
N VAL A 69 24.10 5.80 -14.64
CA VAL A 69 23.71 4.72 -15.55
C VAL A 69 23.02 3.65 -14.72
N MET A 70 21.69 3.63 -14.77
CA MET A 70 20.91 2.68 -13.98
C MET A 70 20.89 1.31 -14.65
N GLN A 71 21.36 0.28 -13.95
CA GLN A 71 21.18 -1.11 -14.34
C GLN A 71 20.06 -1.73 -13.49
N GLN A 72 19.08 -2.32 -14.17
CA GLN A 72 18.09 -3.17 -13.49
C GLN A 72 18.74 -4.48 -13.04
N THR A 73 18.47 -4.87 -11.80
CA THR A 73 18.97 -6.09 -11.14
C THR A 73 17.90 -6.63 -10.16
N ASN A 74 18.19 -7.74 -9.49
CA ASN A 74 17.40 -8.23 -8.37
C ASN A 74 17.85 -7.56 -7.07
N ALA A 75 16.90 -7.01 -6.31
CA ALA A 75 17.09 -6.38 -5.02
C ALA A 75 17.33 -7.41 -3.90
N SER A 76 18.44 -8.14 -3.98
CA SER A 76 18.83 -9.16 -3.01
C SER A 76 19.23 -8.61 -1.63
N TRP A 77 19.28 -7.28 -1.49
CA TRP A 77 19.64 -6.58 -0.25
C TRP A 77 18.43 -6.28 0.66
N THR A 78 17.21 -6.25 0.16
CA THR A 78 16.01 -5.94 0.94
C THR A 78 14.86 -6.84 0.56
N ASP A 79 14.22 -7.44 1.57
CA ASP A 79 12.97 -8.17 1.40
C ASP A 79 11.81 -7.41 2.04
N VAL A 80 10.63 -7.46 1.40
CA VAL A 80 9.37 -7.03 2.04
C VAL A 80 8.75 -8.23 2.73
N VAL A 81 8.49 -8.10 4.03
CA VAL A 81 7.88 -9.15 4.82
C VAL A 81 6.49 -8.70 5.26
N VAL A 82 5.49 -9.54 4.97
CA VAL A 82 4.09 -9.33 5.34
C VAL A 82 3.62 -10.51 6.17
N THR A 83 3.04 -10.24 7.33
CA THR A 83 2.35 -11.22 8.16
C THR A 83 0.90 -10.79 8.32
N ASP A 84 -0.04 -11.65 7.95
CA ASP A 84 -1.47 -11.37 8.04
C ASP A 84 -2.20 -12.45 8.85
N PHE A 85 -3.23 -12.01 9.55
CA PHE A 85 -4.21 -12.85 10.21
C PHE A 85 -5.56 -12.57 9.55
N GLU A 86 -6.23 -13.62 9.11
CA GLU A 86 -7.55 -13.53 8.49
C GLU A 86 -8.53 -14.45 9.22
N GLY A 87 -9.74 -13.94 9.43
CA GLY A 87 -10.87 -14.70 9.94
C GLY A 87 -12.07 -14.51 9.02
N ILE A 88 -12.68 -15.61 8.61
CA ILE A 88 -13.88 -15.65 7.78
C ILE A 88 -14.95 -16.45 8.52
N LEU A 89 -16.04 -15.80 8.88
CA LEU A 89 -17.23 -16.43 9.42
C LEU A 89 -18.31 -16.39 8.35
N THR A 90 -18.80 -17.57 7.96
CA THR A 90 -19.89 -17.69 7.00
C THR A 90 -21.06 -18.40 7.65
N LYS A 91 -22.27 -17.89 7.42
CA LYS A 91 -23.52 -18.58 7.67
C LYS A 91 -24.25 -18.74 6.34
N ASN A 92 -24.36 -19.98 5.86
CA ASN A 92 -25.15 -20.28 4.66
C ASN A 92 -26.64 -20.02 4.90
N MET A 93 -27.37 -19.88 3.80
CA MET A 93 -28.82 -19.64 3.83
C MET A 93 -29.53 -20.74 4.63
N SER A 94 -30.03 -20.37 5.80
CA SER A 94 -30.89 -21.21 6.63
C SER A 94 -31.81 -20.31 7.43
N HIS A 95 -33.08 -20.71 7.58
CA HIS A 95 -34.12 -19.88 8.19
C HIS A 95 -34.18 -18.47 7.59
N ASN A 96 -34.11 -18.39 6.25
CA ASN A 96 -34.16 -17.17 5.46
C ASN A 96 -33.03 -16.16 5.68
N PHE A 97 -31.95 -16.54 6.36
CA PHE A 97 -30.84 -15.64 6.67
C PHE A 97 -29.50 -16.20 6.20
N GLN A 98 -28.67 -15.35 5.60
CA GLN A 98 -27.29 -15.64 5.22
C GLN A 98 -26.39 -14.48 5.66
N LEU A 99 -25.16 -14.80 6.05
CA LEU A 99 -24.16 -13.84 6.50
C LEU A 99 -22.76 -14.27 6.07
N ILE A 100 -21.92 -13.30 5.74
CA ILE A 100 -20.47 -13.45 5.69
C ILE A 100 -19.85 -12.28 6.46
N LEU A 101 -18.83 -12.58 7.25
CA LEU A 101 -17.99 -11.63 7.97
C LEU A 101 -16.54 -12.01 7.70
N THR A 102 -15.76 -11.08 7.20
CA THR A 102 -14.31 -11.21 7.08
C THR A 102 -13.62 -10.14 7.92
N GLY A 103 -12.56 -10.52 8.61
CA GLY A 103 -11.70 -9.63 9.37
C GLY A 103 -10.24 -9.94 9.05
N THR A 104 -9.47 -8.92 8.71
CA THR A 104 -8.03 -9.06 8.43
C THR A 104 -7.24 -8.06 9.25
N ARG A 105 -6.07 -8.50 9.73
CA ARG A 105 -5.03 -7.66 10.33
C ARG A 105 -3.70 -8.00 9.69
N GLN A 106 -3.02 -7.01 9.14
CA GLN A 106 -1.74 -7.16 8.46
C GLN A 106 -0.64 -6.35 9.13
N PHE A 107 0.52 -6.96 9.30
CA PHE A 107 1.76 -6.34 9.76
C PHE A 107 2.79 -6.46 8.65
N GLN A 108 3.49 -5.39 8.33
CA GLN A 108 4.50 -5.37 7.29
C GLN A 108 5.80 -4.78 7.82
N HIS A 109 6.94 -5.21 7.28
CA HIS A 109 8.23 -4.59 7.54
C HIS A 109 9.24 -4.92 6.44
N LEU A 110 10.33 -4.15 6.40
CA LEU A 110 11.51 -4.48 5.61
C LEU A 110 12.51 -5.29 6.45
N THR A 111 13.16 -6.24 5.80
CA THR A 111 14.37 -6.91 6.32
C THR A 111 15.53 -6.70 5.35
N GLY A 112 16.76 -6.69 5.85
CA GLY A 112 17.96 -6.49 5.04
C GLY A 112 18.59 -5.12 5.24
N THR A 113 19.08 -4.51 4.17
CA THR A 113 19.78 -3.21 4.16
C THR A 113 19.49 -2.44 2.88
N TRP A 114 19.94 -1.17 2.81
CA TRP A 114 19.74 -0.28 1.68
C TRP A 114 20.20 -0.86 0.35
N ASN A 115 19.59 -0.38 -0.73
CA ASN A 115 20.14 -0.51 -2.07
C ASN A 115 21.59 0.02 -2.08
N PRO A 116 22.55 -0.69 -2.73
CA PRO A 116 23.96 -0.35 -2.70
C PRO A 116 24.28 1.09 -3.12
N THR A 117 23.43 1.70 -3.94
CA THR A 117 23.63 3.04 -4.50
C THR A 117 22.64 4.09 -3.99
N ASP A 118 21.78 3.71 -3.03
CA ASP A 118 20.83 4.65 -2.41
C ASP A 118 21.58 5.67 -1.54
N PRO A 119 21.40 6.99 -1.75
CA PRO A 119 22.00 8.01 -0.91
C PRO A 119 21.75 7.83 0.59
N ALA A 120 20.60 7.28 0.98
CA ALA A 120 20.28 7.00 2.37
C ALA A 120 21.29 6.07 3.05
N ARG A 121 21.86 5.11 2.29
CA ARG A 121 22.91 4.19 2.77
C ARG A 121 24.13 4.94 3.30
N PHE A 122 24.44 6.10 2.74
CA PHE A 122 25.66 6.85 3.03
C PHE A 122 25.43 8.02 3.97
N ILE A 123 24.22 8.61 3.91
CA ILE A 123 23.88 9.84 4.64
C ILE A 123 23.19 9.51 5.98
N GLN A 124 22.25 8.56 5.98
CA GLN A 124 21.47 8.14 7.17
C GLN A 124 21.34 6.60 7.21
N PRO A 125 22.47 5.85 7.33
CA PRO A 125 22.46 4.39 7.25
C PRO A 125 21.53 3.74 8.28
N ASP A 126 21.44 4.30 9.47
CA ASP A 126 20.63 3.75 10.57
C ASP A 126 19.12 3.92 10.36
N ALA A 127 18.71 4.74 9.38
CA ALA A 127 17.29 5.01 9.11
C ALA A 127 16.58 3.91 8.31
N PHE A 128 17.26 2.79 8.01
CA PHE A 128 16.73 1.71 7.17
C PHE A 128 15.37 1.17 7.63
N PRO A 129 15.11 0.89 8.93
CA PRO A 129 13.88 0.23 9.37
C PRO A 129 12.61 0.96 8.91
N ASN A 130 11.66 0.18 8.38
CA ASN A 130 10.33 0.65 7.99
C ASN A 130 9.30 -0.48 8.14
N ASP A 131 8.23 -0.25 8.88
CA ASP A 131 7.13 -1.19 9.16
C ASP A 131 5.75 -0.65 8.78
N ARG A 132 5.70 0.41 7.96
CA ARG A 132 4.48 1.13 7.59
C ARG A 132 4.30 1.20 6.08
N ASP A 133 4.43 2.36 5.44
CA ASP A 133 4.35 2.47 3.98
C ASP A 133 5.56 1.79 3.32
N LEU A 134 5.28 0.74 2.55
CA LEU A 134 6.28 0.01 1.76
C LEU A 134 5.98 0.10 0.25
N SER A 135 5.13 1.03 -0.18
CA SER A 135 4.70 1.16 -1.59
C SER A 135 5.86 1.28 -2.58
N ARG A 136 6.95 1.93 -2.18
CA ARG A 136 8.16 2.09 -2.97
C ARG A 136 8.79 0.75 -3.40
N HIS A 137 8.53 -0.32 -2.66
CA HIS A 137 9.03 -1.67 -2.94
C HIS A 137 8.07 -2.54 -3.77
N LEU A 138 6.81 -2.10 -4.01
CA LEU A 138 5.81 -2.87 -4.77
C LEU A 138 5.87 -2.66 -6.28
N PHE A 139 6.12 -1.42 -6.71
CA PHE A 139 5.88 -1.02 -8.09
C PHE A 139 7.11 -1.12 -8.99
N GLY A 140 8.21 -1.69 -8.48
CA GLY A 140 9.48 -1.88 -9.18
C GLY A 140 10.21 -0.57 -9.51
N ASN A 141 11.52 -0.66 -9.77
CA ASN A 141 12.37 0.39 -10.33
C ASN A 141 12.21 1.80 -9.70
N GLY A 142 12.01 1.85 -8.38
CA GLY A 142 11.83 3.10 -7.64
C GLY A 142 12.68 3.21 -6.38
N ASP A 143 13.52 2.22 -6.10
CA ASP A 143 14.30 2.07 -4.86
C ASP A 143 15.72 2.66 -4.94
N ASN A 144 16.07 3.30 -6.05
CA ASN A 144 17.41 3.84 -6.29
C ASN A 144 17.74 5.11 -5.50
N SER A 145 16.76 5.77 -4.87
CA SER A 145 17.02 6.94 -4.01
C SER A 145 15.94 7.19 -2.98
N SER A 146 16.14 6.78 -1.73
CA SER A 146 15.16 7.03 -0.67
C SER A 146 15.19 8.46 -0.09
N LEU A 147 16.17 9.29 -0.49
CA LEU A 147 16.34 10.69 -0.07
C LEU A 147 16.06 11.68 -1.23
N ASP A 148 14.89 11.55 -1.82
CA ASP A 148 14.39 12.39 -2.92
C ASP A 148 13.24 13.33 -2.49
N GLY A 149 12.84 13.29 -1.22
CA GLY A 149 11.65 13.97 -0.71
C GLY A 149 10.35 13.34 -1.22
N GLY A 150 10.45 12.29 -2.03
CA GLY A 150 9.33 11.51 -2.50
C GLY A 150 8.75 10.67 -1.36
N GLY A 151 7.44 10.55 -1.37
CA GLY A 151 6.69 9.63 -0.53
C GLY A 151 5.32 9.51 -1.14
N ARG A 152 4.97 8.30 -1.59
CA ARG A 152 3.63 8.02 -2.12
C ARG A 152 2.83 7.33 -1.01
N GLU A 153 1.52 7.52 -1.01
CA GLU A 153 0.65 6.72 -0.14
C GLU A 153 0.95 5.23 -0.36
N SER A 154 0.89 4.44 0.72
CA SER A 154 0.68 3.01 0.59
C SER A 154 -0.54 2.78 -0.31
N GLY A 155 -0.31 2.28 -1.52
CA GLY A 155 -1.36 1.65 -2.30
C GLY A 155 -2.13 0.64 -1.44
N VAL A 156 -3.31 0.22 -1.91
CA VAL A 156 -4.28 -0.60 -1.14
C VAL A 156 -3.66 -1.83 -0.45
N ALA A 157 -2.49 -2.29 -0.93
CA ALA A 157 -1.74 -3.46 -0.50
C ALA A 157 -1.22 -3.48 0.97
N TYR A 158 -0.96 -2.34 1.63
CA TYR A 158 -0.43 -2.35 3.02
C TYR A 158 -1.32 -1.71 4.08
N ARG A 159 -2.64 -1.77 3.86
CA ARG A 159 -3.61 -1.31 4.85
C ARG A 159 -3.61 -2.25 6.06
N PRO A 160 -3.45 -1.73 7.29
CA PRO A 160 -3.22 -2.56 8.47
C PRO A 160 -4.41 -3.46 8.84
N TYR A 161 -5.64 -3.10 8.47
CA TYR A 161 -6.81 -3.92 8.75
C TYR A 161 -7.98 -3.66 7.78
N SER A 162 -8.85 -4.66 7.65
CA SER A 162 -10.14 -4.55 6.99
C SER A 162 -11.17 -5.44 7.69
N VAL A 163 -12.40 -4.96 7.82
CA VAL A 163 -13.55 -5.75 8.26
C VAL A 163 -14.64 -5.57 7.22
N ARG A 164 -15.16 -6.67 6.69
CA ARG A 164 -16.25 -6.67 5.71
C ARG A 164 -17.35 -7.58 6.21
N MET A 165 -18.56 -7.08 6.26
CA MET A 165 -19.74 -7.85 6.62
C MET A 165 -20.74 -7.72 5.49
N ALA A 166 -21.38 -8.81 5.11
CA ALA A 166 -22.51 -8.79 4.20
C ALA A 166 -23.53 -9.84 4.63
N GLY A 167 -24.80 -9.46 4.66
CA GLY A 167 -25.88 -10.37 5.02
C GLY A 167 -27.13 -10.10 4.23
N GLN A 168 -27.96 -11.12 4.11
CA GLN A 168 -29.28 -11.01 3.51
C GLN A 168 -30.32 -11.79 4.29
N TYR A 169 -31.52 -11.23 4.33
CA TYR A 169 -32.69 -11.78 4.99
C TYR A 169 -33.90 -11.77 4.04
N PHE A 170 -34.52 -12.92 3.86
CA PHE A 170 -35.79 -13.07 3.15
C PHE A 170 -36.95 -13.06 4.15
N ALA A 171 -37.51 -11.87 4.38
CA ALA A 171 -38.63 -11.73 5.27
C ALA A 171 -39.93 -12.27 4.62
N PRO A 172 -40.98 -12.52 5.41
CA PRO A 172 -42.30 -12.86 4.87
C PRO A 172 -42.81 -11.85 3.84
N HIS A 173 -43.82 -12.25 3.06
CA HIS A 173 -44.47 -11.42 2.05
C HIS A 173 -43.54 -10.93 0.92
N GLY A 174 -42.50 -11.72 0.60
CA GLY A 174 -41.61 -11.45 -0.55
C GLY A 174 -40.62 -10.31 -0.32
N ILE A 175 -40.46 -9.85 0.93
CA ILE A 175 -39.52 -8.77 1.28
C ILE A 175 -38.10 -9.35 1.37
N LYS A 176 -37.14 -8.64 0.76
CA LYS A 176 -35.72 -8.99 0.77
C LYS A 176 -34.95 -7.81 1.35
N VAL A 177 -34.10 -8.06 2.35
CA VAL A 177 -33.21 -7.07 2.92
C VAL A 177 -31.79 -7.59 2.76
N ALA A 178 -30.93 -6.83 2.11
CA ALA A 178 -29.50 -7.13 2.04
C ALA A 178 -28.70 -5.92 2.52
N ALA A 179 -27.64 -6.16 3.29
CA ALA A 179 -26.78 -5.11 3.78
C ALA A 179 -25.32 -5.53 3.67
N SER A 180 -24.44 -4.58 3.39
CA SER A 180 -23.00 -4.76 3.52
C SER A 180 -22.38 -3.59 4.28
N TYR A 181 -21.51 -3.89 5.23
CA TYR A 181 -20.78 -2.89 6.00
C TYR A 181 -19.29 -3.13 5.89
N VAL A 182 -18.56 -2.08 5.56
CA VAL A 182 -17.10 -2.13 5.38
C VAL A 182 -16.46 -1.15 6.33
N ILE A 183 -15.45 -1.62 7.05
CA ILE A 183 -14.46 -0.80 7.74
C ILE A 183 -13.10 -1.14 7.12
N GLN A 184 -12.40 -0.16 6.60
CA GLN A 184 -11.07 -0.38 6.02
C GLN A 184 -10.13 0.74 6.46
N ALA A 185 -8.94 0.37 6.91
CA ALA A 185 -7.90 1.34 7.24
C ALA A 185 -7.49 2.16 6.00
N GLY A 186 -7.11 3.42 6.22
CA GLY A 186 -6.44 4.23 5.20
C GLY A 186 -5.00 3.77 4.97
N GLY A 187 -4.34 4.28 3.93
CA GLY A 187 -2.91 4.08 3.71
C GLY A 187 -2.05 4.87 4.71
N TYR A 188 -0.86 4.37 5.02
CA TYR A 188 0.15 5.16 5.72
C TYR A 188 0.65 6.30 4.85
N LEU A 189 0.99 7.41 5.49
CA LEU A 189 1.85 8.45 4.92
C LEU A 189 3.21 7.82 4.59
N GLY A 190 3.84 8.19 3.47
CA GLY A 190 5.20 7.78 3.17
C GLY A 190 6.22 8.30 4.20
N PRO A 191 7.48 7.81 4.20
CA PRO A 191 8.52 8.23 5.14
C PRO A 191 8.61 9.75 5.27
N VAL A 192 8.64 10.26 6.50
CA VAL A 192 8.62 11.70 6.74
C VAL A 192 10.00 12.30 6.42
N ALA A 193 10.02 13.24 5.49
CA ALA A 193 11.22 13.88 5.00
C ALA A 193 11.25 15.38 5.35
N ILE A 194 12.44 15.96 5.36
CA ILE A 194 12.68 17.38 5.52
C ILE A 194 13.84 17.81 4.62
N GLN A 195 13.77 19.01 4.03
CA GLN A 195 14.97 19.59 3.42
C GLN A 195 15.83 20.20 4.52
N ALA A 196 17.05 19.70 4.63
CA ALA A 196 18.10 20.27 5.46
C ALA A 196 19.16 20.92 4.56
N THR A 197 20.16 21.56 5.17
CA THR A 197 21.35 21.98 4.42
C THR A 197 22.09 20.75 3.91
N ALA A 198 22.46 20.75 2.62
CA ALA A 198 23.31 19.69 2.06
C ALA A 198 24.66 19.68 2.77
N ASP A 199 25.15 18.49 3.13
CA ASP A 199 26.40 18.35 3.87
C ASP A 199 27.59 18.33 2.89
N PRO A 200 28.52 19.30 2.97
CA PRO A 200 29.67 19.38 2.08
C PRO A 200 30.58 18.14 2.10
N VAL A 201 30.52 17.31 3.15
CA VAL A 201 31.30 16.07 3.23
C VAL A 201 31.03 15.12 2.06
N PHE A 202 29.83 15.18 1.48
CA PHE A 202 29.43 14.34 0.36
C PHE A 202 29.91 14.84 -1.01
N GLY A 203 30.61 15.97 -1.05
CA GLY A 203 31.16 16.58 -2.26
C GLY A 203 30.28 17.66 -2.87
N PRO A 204 30.66 18.21 -4.04
CA PRO A 204 29.92 19.27 -4.71
C PRO A 204 28.55 18.77 -5.18
N GLY A 205 27.57 19.68 -5.30
CA GLY A 205 26.23 19.36 -5.79
C GLY A 205 26.19 18.92 -7.27
N GLN A 206 27.23 19.23 -8.04
CA GLN A 206 27.39 18.88 -9.44
C GLN A 206 28.79 18.30 -9.66
N VAL A 207 28.88 17.22 -10.43
CA VAL A 207 30.12 16.57 -10.87
C VAL A 207 30.32 16.87 -12.35
N ARG A 208 31.52 17.33 -12.73
CA ARG A 208 31.87 17.58 -14.13
C ARG A 208 32.33 16.27 -14.78
N LEU A 209 31.76 15.95 -15.95
CA LEU A 209 32.08 14.76 -16.75
C LEU A 209 33.22 15.05 -17.75
N ALA A 210 33.80 14.01 -18.34
CA ALA A 210 34.94 14.15 -19.26
C ALA A 210 34.60 14.95 -20.52
N ASN A 211 33.38 14.81 -21.06
CA ASN A 211 32.85 15.63 -22.15
C ASN A 211 32.55 17.10 -21.77
N GLY A 212 32.83 17.52 -20.53
CA GLY A 212 32.66 18.89 -20.05
C GLY A 212 31.27 19.25 -19.54
N THR A 213 30.28 18.35 -19.66
CA THR A 213 28.94 18.53 -19.06
C THR A 213 28.95 18.26 -17.54
N THR A 214 27.83 18.51 -16.87
CA THR A 214 27.70 18.28 -15.41
C THR A 214 26.52 17.39 -15.07
N GLN A 215 26.67 16.57 -14.04
CA GLN A 215 25.65 15.69 -13.49
C GLN A 215 25.44 15.97 -11.99
N PRO A 216 24.19 15.92 -11.48
CA PRO A 216 23.94 16.01 -10.04
C PRO A 216 24.66 14.90 -9.26
N ASN A 217 25.29 15.27 -8.15
CA ASN A 217 25.84 14.32 -7.19
C ASN A 217 24.70 13.72 -6.34
N PRO A 218 24.44 12.40 -6.40
CA PRO A 218 23.35 11.78 -5.64
C PRO A 218 23.48 11.95 -4.12
N LEU A 219 24.71 12.02 -3.60
CA LEU A 219 24.98 12.15 -2.16
C LEU A 219 24.90 13.60 -1.66
N ALA A 220 24.90 14.59 -2.57
CA ALA A 220 24.76 16.01 -2.23
C ALA A 220 23.29 16.44 -2.04
N THR A 221 22.34 15.51 -1.98
CA THR A 221 20.93 15.81 -1.71
C THR A 221 20.75 16.54 -0.38
N ALA A 222 19.80 17.47 -0.34
CA ALA A 222 19.37 18.19 0.86
C ALA A 222 18.29 17.44 1.66
N TRP A 223 17.65 16.42 1.06
CA TRP A 223 16.59 15.68 1.71
C TRP A 223 17.14 14.76 2.80
N ARG A 224 16.46 14.74 3.94
CA ARG A 224 16.74 13.87 5.09
C ARG A 224 15.44 13.22 5.56
N PHE A 225 15.53 12.04 6.15
CA PHE A 225 14.45 11.57 7.02
C PHE A 225 14.42 12.46 8.26
N ALA A 226 13.23 12.88 8.65
CA ALA A 226 13.03 13.76 9.80
C ALA A 226 13.24 13.06 11.15
N TYR A 227 13.20 11.73 11.16
CA TYR A 227 13.27 10.89 12.35
C TYR A 227 14.39 9.85 12.23
N ALA A 228 14.60 9.08 13.31
CA ALA A 228 15.70 8.12 13.39
C ALA A 228 15.53 6.97 12.38
N THR A 229 14.28 6.57 12.09
CA THR A 229 13.94 5.55 11.11
C THR A 229 12.96 6.08 10.06
N ARG A 230 12.90 5.41 8.91
CA ARG A 230 11.89 5.72 7.88
C ARG A 230 10.46 5.44 8.33
N SER A 231 10.25 4.56 9.31
CA SER A 231 8.92 4.30 9.87
C SER A 231 8.39 5.50 10.66
N GLU A 232 9.23 6.09 11.51
CA GLU A 232 8.82 7.09 12.49
C GLU A 232 8.14 8.31 11.84
N GLY A 233 7.11 8.82 12.52
CA GLY A 233 6.31 9.95 12.05
C GLY A 233 5.30 9.64 10.94
N GLN A 234 5.35 8.46 10.30
CA GLN A 234 4.31 8.06 9.35
C GLN A 234 2.98 7.86 10.08
N VAL A 235 1.93 8.53 9.61
CA VAL A 235 0.57 8.46 10.18
C VAL A 235 -0.40 7.77 9.22
N LEU A 236 -1.44 7.13 9.77
CA LEU A 236 -2.51 6.53 8.98
C LEU A 236 -3.47 7.58 8.45
N ASN A 237 -3.92 7.39 7.20
CA ASN A 237 -5.06 8.14 6.67
C ASN A 237 -6.38 7.65 7.30
N GLU A 238 -7.45 8.39 7.05
CA GLU A 238 -8.77 8.11 7.61
C GLU A 238 -9.27 6.71 7.26
N ALA A 239 -9.86 6.04 8.24
CA ALA A 239 -10.52 4.76 8.02
C ALA A 239 -11.84 4.98 7.27
N THR A 240 -12.00 4.31 6.14
CA THR A 240 -13.25 4.30 5.38
C THR A 240 -14.27 3.42 6.10
N ARG A 241 -15.47 3.95 6.34
CA ARG A 241 -16.59 3.24 7.00
C ARG A 241 -17.89 3.52 6.29
N TYR A 242 -18.51 2.52 5.68
CA TYR A 242 -19.78 2.72 4.97
C TYR A 242 -20.66 1.48 5.04
N LEU A 243 -21.97 1.75 5.12
CA LEU A 243 -23.04 0.77 5.02
C LEU A 243 -23.70 0.92 3.65
N GLN A 244 -23.93 -0.19 2.97
CA GLN A 244 -24.81 -0.29 1.81
C GLN A 244 -26.02 -1.12 2.21
N LEU A 245 -27.20 -0.68 1.81
CA LEU A 245 -28.47 -1.33 2.12
C LEU A 245 -29.26 -1.53 0.82
N ASN A 246 -29.83 -2.70 0.62
CA ASN A 246 -30.79 -2.97 -0.44
C ASN A 246 -32.08 -3.50 0.18
N LEU A 247 -33.19 -2.84 -0.16
CA LEU A 247 -34.54 -3.21 0.26
C LEU A 247 -35.33 -3.58 -0.98
N GLY A 248 -35.74 -4.83 -1.11
CA GLY A 248 -36.49 -5.35 -2.24
C GLY A 248 -37.84 -5.95 -1.82
N ARG A 249 -38.78 -5.95 -2.75
CA ARG A 249 -40.03 -6.70 -2.63
C ARG A 249 -40.35 -7.40 -3.94
N GLU A 250 -40.63 -8.70 -3.83
CA GLU A 250 -41.18 -9.52 -4.90
C GLU A 250 -42.71 -9.57 -4.80
N PHE A 251 -43.37 -9.33 -5.91
CA PHE A 251 -44.81 -9.38 -6.09
C PHE A 251 -45.13 -10.55 -7.02
N ASN A 252 -45.96 -11.47 -6.53
CA ASN A 252 -46.52 -12.53 -7.36
C ASN A 252 -47.67 -11.95 -8.17
N LEU A 253 -47.61 -12.07 -9.49
CA LEU A 253 -48.68 -11.68 -10.40
C LEU A 253 -49.45 -12.94 -10.84
N ALA A 254 -50.45 -12.78 -11.71
CA ALA A 254 -51.20 -13.91 -12.25
C ALA A 254 -50.29 -14.87 -13.04
N GLY A 255 -50.43 -16.17 -12.79
CA GLY A 255 -49.64 -17.23 -13.43
C GLY A 255 -48.22 -17.33 -12.85
N ALA A 256 -47.23 -17.61 -13.71
CA ALA A 256 -45.81 -17.69 -13.33
C ALA A 256 -45.11 -16.32 -13.24
N ARG A 257 -45.82 -15.23 -13.57
CA ARG A 257 -45.27 -13.87 -13.68
C ARG A 257 -44.90 -13.30 -12.32
N ARG A 258 -43.75 -12.64 -12.24
CA ARG A 258 -43.27 -11.99 -11.02
C ARG A 258 -42.73 -10.60 -11.31
N PHE A 259 -42.97 -9.67 -10.40
CA PHE A 259 -42.40 -8.33 -10.43
C PHE A 259 -41.57 -8.09 -9.17
N GLU A 260 -40.38 -7.53 -9.31
CA GLU A 260 -39.49 -7.21 -8.21
C GLU A 260 -39.12 -5.73 -8.29
N ALA A 261 -39.35 -5.01 -7.20
CA ALA A 261 -38.92 -3.62 -7.03
C ALA A 261 -37.90 -3.56 -5.89
N SER A 262 -36.80 -2.84 -6.07
CA SER A 262 -35.80 -2.65 -5.02
C SER A 262 -35.23 -1.24 -4.98
N LEU A 263 -34.81 -0.84 -3.78
CA LEU A 263 -34.10 0.39 -3.47
C LEU A 263 -32.75 0.03 -2.86
N GLY A 264 -31.68 0.33 -3.59
CA GLY A 264 -30.32 0.36 -3.10
C GLY A 264 -29.99 1.75 -2.52
N ILE A 265 -29.40 1.77 -1.33
CA ILE A 265 -28.89 2.95 -0.64
C ILE A 265 -27.40 2.69 -0.39
N PHE A 266 -26.55 3.38 -1.13
CA PHE A 266 -25.09 3.30 -1.00
C PHE A 266 -24.62 4.37 -0.04
N ASN A 267 -23.64 4.03 0.82
CA ASN A 267 -23.13 4.92 1.86
C ASN A 267 -24.26 5.53 2.71
N VAL A 268 -25.03 4.66 3.38
CA VAL A 268 -26.18 5.03 4.22
C VAL A 268 -25.80 6.08 5.26
N PHE A 269 -24.59 6.07 5.80
CA PHE A 269 -24.14 7.05 6.79
C PHE A 269 -23.65 8.37 6.18
N ASN A 270 -23.55 8.46 4.85
CA ASN A 270 -23.00 9.60 4.13
C ASN A 270 -21.61 10.01 4.66
N THR A 271 -20.75 9.02 4.94
CA THR A 271 -19.36 9.27 5.35
C THR A 271 -18.53 9.75 4.16
N GLY A 272 -17.45 10.48 4.43
CA GLY A 272 -16.59 11.06 3.38
C GLY A 272 -15.12 11.00 3.76
N ALA A 273 -14.65 9.80 4.17
CA ALA A 273 -13.27 9.59 4.54
C ALA A 273 -12.33 9.96 3.37
N TYR A 274 -11.24 10.66 3.68
CA TYR A 274 -10.19 10.87 2.69
C TYR A 274 -9.51 9.56 2.35
N THR A 275 -9.30 9.32 1.06
CA THR A 275 -8.74 8.05 0.59
C THR A 275 -7.28 8.14 0.19
N GLN A 276 -6.70 9.35 0.05
CA GLN A 276 -5.34 9.55 -0.42
C GLN A 276 -4.61 10.70 0.30
N TRP A 277 -3.28 10.64 0.31
CA TRP A 277 -2.39 11.72 0.76
C TRP A 277 -1.94 12.57 -0.44
N ASN A 278 -1.90 13.89 -0.28
CA ASN A 278 -1.46 14.79 -1.34
C ASN A 278 0.04 14.67 -1.61
N ASP A 279 0.49 15.15 -2.77
CA ASP A 279 1.91 15.25 -3.07
C ASP A 279 2.60 16.20 -2.08
N GLY A 280 3.73 15.75 -1.53
CA GLY A 280 4.46 16.47 -0.49
C GLY A 280 3.84 16.38 0.91
N ALA A 281 2.80 15.56 1.13
CA ALA A 281 2.21 15.40 2.45
C ALA A 281 3.15 14.79 3.51
N ASN A 282 4.24 14.13 3.08
CA ASN A 282 5.27 13.57 3.92
C ASN A 282 6.45 14.53 4.19
N GLN A 283 6.43 15.75 3.66
CA GLN A 283 7.53 16.70 3.78
C GLN A 283 7.22 17.73 4.86
N LEU A 284 7.98 17.75 5.96
CA LEU A 284 7.71 18.63 7.12
C LEU A 284 7.65 20.12 6.79
N ASN A 285 8.45 20.55 5.81
CA ASN A 285 8.58 21.93 5.38
C ASN A 285 7.70 22.27 4.18
N SER A 286 6.81 21.36 3.75
CA SER A 286 5.86 21.61 2.67
C SER A 286 4.55 22.19 3.21
N PRO A 287 3.91 23.14 2.50
CA PRO A 287 2.55 23.59 2.86
C PRO A 287 1.51 22.46 2.78
N ASN A 288 1.84 21.37 2.08
CA ASN A 288 0.99 20.20 1.95
C ASN A 288 1.20 19.18 3.08
N TYR A 289 2.07 19.42 4.08
CA TYR A 289 2.32 18.46 5.15
C TYR A 289 1.00 17.98 5.79
N LEU A 290 0.79 16.66 5.82
CA LEU A 290 -0.44 16.00 6.27
C LEU A 290 -1.72 16.38 5.53
N SER A 291 -1.63 17.04 4.37
CA SER A 291 -2.78 17.31 3.54
C SER A 291 -3.26 16.05 2.82
N ARG A 292 -4.57 15.92 2.72
CA ARG A 292 -5.27 14.76 2.16
C ARG A 292 -6.13 15.21 0.99
N PHE A 293 -6.33 14.32 0.03
CA PHE A 293 -7.23 14.58 -1.08
C PHE A 293 -7.97 13.30 -1.47
N ASN A 294 -8.97 13.48 -2.35
CA ASN A 294 -9.91 12.45 -2.77
C ASN A 294 -10.79 11.91 -1.62
N ARG A 295 -12.07 11.72 -1.87
CA ARG A 295 -13.04 11.35 -0.83
C ARG A 295 -13.88 10.18 -1.28
N HIS A 296 -14.25 9.35 -0.31
CA HIS A 296 -15.24 8.31 -0.54
C HIS A 296 -16.55 8.94 -1.07
N PRO A 297 -17.20 8.34 -2.10
CA PRO A 297 -18.40 8.90 -2.69
C PRO A 297 -19.53 9.15 -1.67
N PRO A 298 -20.36 10.19 -1.90
CA PRO A 298 -21.47 10.51 -1.01
C PRO A 298 -22.57 9.44 -1.08
N ARG A 299 -23.58 9.58 -0.22
CA ARG A 299 -24.78 8.74 -0.27
C ARG A 299 -25.42 8.80 -1.67
N ALA A 300 -25.75 7.63 -2.20
CA ALA A 300 -26.43 7.49 -3.48
C ALA A 300 -27.60 6.51 -3.38
N PHE A 301 -28.60 6.70 -4.24
CA PHE A 301 -29.80 5.88 -4.32
C PHE A 301 -29.88 5.23 -5.69
N GLN A 302 -30.24 3.95 -5.74
CA GLN A 302 -30.50 3.22 -6.97
C GLN A 302 -31.85 2.53 -6.85
N VAL A 303 -32.76 2.83 -7.77
CA VAL A 303 -34.04 2.11 -7.88
C VAL A 303 -33.89 1.08 -9.00
N SER A 304 -34.40 -0.13 -8.77
CA SER A 304 -34.35 -1.20 -9.75
C SER A 304 -35.69 -1.92 -9.83
N PHE A 305 -36.09 -2.26 -11.05
CA PHE A 305 -37.29 -3.01 -11.34
C PHE A 305 -36.94 -4.21 -12.22
N ARG A 306 -37.50 -5.38 -11.91
CA ARG A 306 -37.31 -6.59 -12.68
C ARG A 306 -38.65 -7.28 -12.86
N TYR A 307 -38.96 -7.65 -14.10
CA TYR A 307 -40.14 -8.45 -14.44
C TYR A 307 -39.69 -9.81 -14.96
N LYS A 308 -40.31 -10.89 -14.46
CA LYS A 308 -40.04 -12.28 -14.88
C LYS A 308 -41.33 -12.86 -15.48
N PHE A 309 -41.18 -13.51 -16.64
CA PHE A 309 -42.27 -14.18 -17.38
C PHE A 309 -42.41 -15.64 -16.95
#